data_AF-A0A932T3Q0-F1
#
_entry.id   AF-A0A932T3Q0-F1
#
_cell.length_a   1.000
_cell.length_b   1.000
_cell.length_c   1.000
_cell.angle_alpha   90.00
_cell.angle_beta   90.00
_cell.angle_gamma   90.00
#
_symmetry.space_group_name_H-M   'P 1'
#
loop_
_entity.id
_entity.type
_entity.pdbx_description
1 polymer ?
#
loop_
_entity_poly.entity_id
_entity_poly.type
_entity_poly.pdbx_seq_one_letter_code
_entity_poly.pdbx_strand_id
1 'polypeptide(L)'
;MYYCRRTIAYLWVAPVTMGALLLVVAGVVTGGRPGVIRGVVEVHGGLVTWLLRRGSPWMGPIAAMTLGHVIIGRDQECLDHSRYHEHVHVRQYERWGPLFIPMYLGASVWCWFKGYDPYLDNPFELEAYAADQARRAL
;
A
#
# COMPACT_ATOMS: atom_id res chain seq x y z
N MET A 1 -3.94 -23.30 -14.48
CA MET A 1 -4.38 -23.02 -13.09
C MET A 1 -3.91 -21.68 -12.52
N TYR A 2 -2.71 -21.17 -12.86
CA TYR A 2 -2.24 -19.85 -12.39
C TYR A 2 -3.13 -18.66 -12.77
N TYR A 3 -3.71 -18.66 -13.97
CA TYR A 3 -4.57 -17.56 -14.45
C TYR A 3 -5.87 -17.42 -13.65
N CYS A 4 -6.60 -18.52 -13.35
CA CYS A 4 -7.84 -18.46 -12.58
C CYS A 4 -7.63 -17.88 -11.17
N ARG A 5 -6.55 -18.27 -10.49
CA ARG A 5 -6.23 -17.76 -9.15
C ARG A 5 -5.93 -16.27 -9.19
N ARG A 6 -5.24 -15.78 -10.24
CA ARG A 6 -4.97 -14.36 -10.40
C ARG A 6 -6.24 -13.57 -10.69
N THR A 7 -7.10 -14.03 -11.60
CA THR A 7 -8.39 -13.37 -11.89
C THR A 7 -9.28 -13.28 -10.65
N ILE A 8 -9.36 -14.34 -9.84
CA ILE A 8 -10.10 -14.33 -8.58
C ILE A 8 -9.53 -13.28 -7.61
N ALA A 9 -8.21 -13.18 -7.49
CA ALA A 9 -7.58 -12.18 -6.64
C ALA A 9 -7.89 -10.74 -7.11
N TYR A 10 -7.87 -10.47 -8.42
CA TYR A 10 -8.26 -9.15 -8.94
C TYR A 10 -9.73 -8.83 -8.67
N LEU A 11 -10.65 -9.79 -8.87
CA LEU A 11 -12.07 -9.59 -8.55
C LEU A 11 -12.30 -9.38 -7.05
N TRP A 12 -11.56 -10.12 -6.22
CA TRP A 12 -11.63 -10.04 -4.76
C TRP A 12 -11.19 -8.67 -4.24
N VAL A 13 -10.13 -8.10 -4.82
CA VAL A 13 -9.56 -6.80 -4.42
C VAL A 13 -10.20 -5.63 -5.20
N ALA A 14 -10.99 -5.90 -6.24
CA ALA A 14 -11.54 -4.90 -7.14
C ALA A 14 -12.25 -3.73 -6.44
N PRO A 15 -13.10 -3.93 -5.40
CA PRO A 15 -13.79 -2.81 -4.76
C PRO A 15 -12.84 -1.74 -4.18
N VAL A 16 -11.73 -2.18 -3.58
CA VAL A 16 -10.70 -1.28 -3.03
C VAL A 16 -9.90 -0.64 -4.17
N THR A 17 -9.49 -1.45 -5.15
CA THR A 17 -8.70 -0.98 -6.29
C THR A 17 -9.46 0.06 -7.10
N MET A 18 -10.77 -0.10 -7.31
CA MET A 18 -11.60 0.86 -8.05
C MET A 18 -11.61 2.25 -7.38
N GLY A 19 -11.73 2.30 -6.04
CA GLY A 19 -11.62 3.55 -5.30
C GLY A 19 -10.23 4.18 -5.45
N ALA A 20 -9.19 3.36 -5.36
CA ALA A 20 -7.81 3.82 -5.52
C ALA A 20 -7.49 4.33 -6.94
N LEU A 21 -8.11 3.76 -7.98
CA LEU A 21 -7.97 4.23 -9.36
C LEU A 21 -8.50 5.66 -9.54
N LEU A 22 -9.49 6.10 -8.76
CA LEU A 22 -9.92 7.51 -8.76
C LEU A 22 -8.80 8.44 -8.28
N LEU A 23 -8.01 8.01 -7.29
CA LEU A 23 -6.82 8.75 -6.85
C LEU A 23 -5.72 8.76 -7.91
N VAL A 24 -5.56 7.66 -8.66
CA VAL A 24 -4.66 7.62 -9.81
C VAL A 24 -5.09 8.66 -10.84
N VAL A 25 -6.36 8.65 -11.26
CA VAL A 25 -6.89 9.62 -12.24
C VAL A 25 -6.70 11.05 -11.75
N ALA A 26 -7.07 11.36 -10.51
CA ALA A 26 -6.88 12.69 -9.94
C ALA A 26 -5.40 13.10 -9.88
N GLY A 27 -4.51 12.16 -9.52
CA GLY A 27 -3.07 12.33 -9.55
C GLY A 27 -2.58 12.69 -10.96
N VAL A 28 -2.94 11.90 -11.97
CA VAL A 28 -2.53 12.14 -13.37
C VAL A 28 -3.04 13.47 -13.90
N VAL A 29 -4.31 13.80 -13.67
CA VAL A 29 -4.92 15.08 -14.12
C VAL A 29 -4.23 16.29 -13.49
N THR A 30 -3.64 16.12 -12.30
CA THR A 30 -2.89 17.17 -11.60
C THR A 30 -1.37 17.11 -11.82
N GLY A 31 -0.91 16.38 -12.84
CA GLY A 31 0.51 16.30 -13.24
C GLY A 31 1.29 15.12 -12.65
N GLY A 32 0.58 14.13 -12.10
CA GLY A 32 1.15 12.87 -11.63
C GLY A 32 1.61 11.95 -12.76
N ARG A 33 2.55 11.07 -12.45
CA ARG A 33 3.14 10.09 -13.36
C ARG A 33 2.75 8.69 -12.92
N PRO A 34 1.92 7.98 -13.70
CA PRO A 34 1.60 6.59 -13.45
C PRO A 34 2.67 5.67 -14.03
N GLY A 35 2.81 4.48 -13.45
CA GLY A 35 3.60 3.36 -13.97
C GLY A 35 2.93 2.04 -13.61
N VAL A 36 3.20 0.98 -14.36
CA VAL A 36 2.73 -0.37 -13.99
C VAL A 36 3.94 -1.22 -13.69
N ILE A 37 4.07 -1.66 -12.44
CA ILE A 37 5.21 -2.46 -11.99
C ILE A 37 4.70 -3.71 -11.29
N ARG A 38 5.19 -4.87 -11.76
CA ARG A 38 4.80 -6.20 -11.25
C ARG A 38 3.27 -6.44 -11.19
N GLY A 39 2.53 -5.84 -12.14
CA GLY A 39 1.06 -5.99 -12.23
C GLY A 39 0.26 -5.06 -11.32
N VAL A 40 0.91 -4.07 -10.70
CA VAL A 40 0.33 -3.07 -9.80
C VAL A 40 0.50 -1.69 -10.41
N VAL A 41 -0.49 -0.82 -10.26
CA VAL A 41 -0.41 0.57 -10.73
C VAL A 41 0.29 1.38 -9.66
N GLU A 42 1.42 1.99 -10.00
CA GLU A 42 2.12 2.94 -9.15
C GLU A 42 1.87 4.36 -9.66
N VAL A 43 1.69 5.33 -8.77
CA VAL A 43 1.56 6.74 -9.16
C VAL A 43 2.22 7.65 -8.13
N HIS A 44 2.91 8.67 -8.62
CA HIS A 44 3.44 9.77 -7.81
C HIS A 44 3.21 11.11 -8.53
N GLY A 45 3.35 12.23 -7.83
CA GLY A 45 3.13 13.58 -8.37
C GLY A 45 1.69 14.09 -8.19
N GLY A 46 1.48 15.36 -8.55
CA GLY A 46 0.16 16.02 -8.46
C GLY A 46 -0.46 15.94 -7.05
N LEU A 47 -1.78 15.69 -7.03
CA LEU A 47 -2.58 15.56 -5.82
C LEU A 47 -2.06 14.47 -4.88
N VAL A 48 -1.56 13.36 -5.44
CA VAL A 48 -1.03 12.24 -4.66
C VAL A 48 0.16 12.67 -3.81
N THR A 49 1.16 13.34 -4.41
CA THR A 49 2.31 13.87 -3.66
C THR A 49 1.88 14.89 -2.61
N TRP A 50 0.91 15.75 -2.93
CA TRP A 50 0.39 16.73 -1.97
C TRP A 50 -0.24 16.04 -0.75
N LEU A 51 -1.10 15.04 -0.97
CA LEU A 51 -1.74 14.26 0.11
C LEU A 51 -0.70 13.56 0.98
N LEU A 52 0.27 12.90 0.37
CA LEU A 52 1.31 12.14 1.09
C LEU A 52 2.29 13.05 1.84
N ARG A 53 2.60 14.25 1.33
CA ARG A 53 3.40 15.25 2.05
C ARG A 53 2.64 15.85 3.23
N ARG A 54 1.34 16.08 3.10
CA ARG A 54 0.49 16.52 4.21
C ARG A 54 0.38 15.44 5.28
N GLY A 55 0.29 14.19 4.85
CA GLY A 55 0.30 13.04 5.75
C GLY A 55 -0.91 12.98 6.68
N SER A 56 -0.80 12.14 7.71
CA SER A 56 -1.78 12.08 8.81
C SER A 56 -1.36 13.03 9.93
N PRO A 57 -2.31 13.73 10.61
CA PRO A 57 -1.99 14.56 11.77
C PRO A 57 -1.20 13.83 12.87
N TRP A 58 -1.32 12.50 12.92
CA TRP A 58 -0.72 11.66 13.95
C TRP A 58 0.61 11.01 13.52
N MET A 59 0.81 10.81 12.22
CA MET A 59 1.93 10.02 11.68
C MET A 59 2.88 10.82 10.78
N GLY A 60 2.53 12.07 10.48
CA GLY A 60 3.32 12.93 9.60
C GLY A 60 3.30 12.45 8.14
N PRO A 61 4.28 12.90 7.32
CA PRO A 61 4.34 12.59 5.90
C PRO A 61 4.50 11.10 5.63
N ILE A 62 3.76 10.59 4.64
CA ILE A 62 3.78 9.19 4.23
C ILE A 62 4.66 9.05 2.99
N ALA A 63 5.55 8.05 2.96
CA ALA A 63 6.45 7.82 1.82
C ALA A 63 5.71 7.16 0.65
N ALA A 64 5.02 6.06 0.93
CA ALA A 64 4.16 5.35 0.01
C ALA A 64 3.00 4.67 0.76
N MET A 65 1.98 4.26 0.02
CA MET A 65 0.84 3.53 0.57
C MET A 65 0.20 2.64 -0.49
N THR A 66 -0.12 1.41 -0.09
CA THR A 66 -0.85 0.45 -0.92
C THR A 66 -2.35 0.50 -0.69
N LEU A 67 -3.11 0.51 -1.78
CA LEU A 67 -4.57 0.48 -1.84
C LEU A 67 -5.00 -0.56 -2.88
N GLY A 68 -5.12 -1.82 -2.45
CA GLY A 68 -5.40 -2.93 -3.36
C GLY A 68 -4.26 -3.15 -4.36
N HIS A 69 -4.57 -3.07 -5.66
CA HIS A 69 -3.59 -3.14 -6.75
C HIS A 69 -3.09 -1.76 -7.22
N VAL A 70 -3.16 -0.75 -6.35
CA VAL A 70 -2.58 0.59 -6.56
C VAL A 70 -1.59 0.90 -5.44
N ILE A 71 -0.41 1.42 -5.78
CA ILE A 71 0.54 2.00 -4.83
C ILE A 71 0.66 3.49 -5.15
N ILE A 72 0.48 4.33 -4.16
CA ILE A 72 0.72 5.77 -4.29
C ILE A 72 2.01 6.13 -3.56
N GLY A 73 2.84 6.97 -4.18
CA GLY A 73 4.12 7.38 -3.63
C GLY A 73 4.31 8.88 -3.65
N ARG A 74 5.04 9.38 -2.65
CA ARG A 74 5.33 10.81 -2.52
C ARG A 74 6.18 11.32 -3.68
N ASP A 75 7.10 10.50 -4.14
CA ASP A 75 7.99 10.71 -5.28
C ASP A 75 8.49 9.33 -5.76
N GLN A 76 9.23 9.32 -6.87
CA GLN A 76 9.76 8.10 -7.47
C GLN A 76 10.74 7.37 -6.53
N GLU A 77 11.58 8.11 -5.80
CA GLU A 77 12.54 7.53 -4.86
C GLU A 77 11.83 6.79 -3.72
N CYS A 78 10.75 7.38 -3.17
CA CYS A 78 9.93 6.72 -2.17
C CYS A 78 9.30 5.43 -2.70
N LEU A 79 8.78 5.43 -3.94
CA LEU A 79 8.25 4.21 -4.57
C LEU A 79 9.33 3.14 -4.73
N ASP A 80 10.53 3.52 -5.17
CA ASP A 80 11.63 2.59 -5.39
C ASP A 80 12.13 1.98 -4.08
N HIS A 81 12.27 2.78 -3.03
CA HIS A 81 12.73 2.34 -1.71
C HIS A 81 11.71 1.46 -0.97
N SER A 82 10.42 1.76 -1.08
CA SER A 82 9.33 1.03 -0.39
C SER A 82 8.75 -0.12 -1.22
N ARG A 83 9.20 -0.31 -2.47
CA ARG A 83 8.59 -1.23 -3.43
C ARG A 83 8.31 -2.63 -2.88
N TYR A 84 9.28 -3.22 -2.19
CA TYR A 84 9.13 -4.59 -1.68
C TYR A 84 8.14 -4.66 -0.52
N HIS A 85 8.23 -3.71 0.42
CA HIS A 85 7.26 -3.47 1.49
C HIS A 85 5.83 -3.30 0.95
N GLU A 86 5.60 -2.36 0.02
CA GLU A 86 4.27 -2.10 -0.54
C GLU A 86 3.70 -3.32 -1.28
N HIS A 87 4.54 -4.07 -2.00
CA HIS A 87 4.10 -5.32 -2.62
C HIS A 87 3.73 -6.42 -1.61
N VAL A 88 4.16 -6.36 -0.35
CA VAL A 88 3.65 -7.24 0.71
C VAL A 88 2.20 -6.88 1.02
N HIS A 89 1.88 -5.59 1.16
CA HIS A 89 0.50 -5.14 1.34
C HIS A 89 -0.38 -5.49 0.15
N VAL A 90 0.12 -5.46 -1.09
CA VAL A 90 -0.62 -5.96 -2.26
C VAL A 90 -1.00 -7.42 -2.06
N ARG A 91 -0.06 -8.27 -1.63
CA ARG A 91 -0.34 -9.69 -1.36
C ARG A 91 -1.26 -9.91 -0.16
N GLN A 92 -1.22 -9.04 0.84
CA GLN A 92 -2.16 -9.05 1.96
C GLN A 92 -3.57 -8.69 1.49
N TYR A 93 -3.73 -7.67 0.65
CA TYR A 93 -4.98 -7.39 -0.05
C TYR A 93 -5.42 -8.58 -0.90
N GLU A 94 -4.55 -9.24 -1.67
CA GLU A 94 -4.93 -10.42 -2.45
C GLU A 94 -5.40 -11.59 -1.58
N ARG A 95 -4.89 -11.71 -0.34
CA ARG A 95 -5.30 -12.74 0.63
C ARG A 95 -6.64 -12.41 1.29
N TRP A 96 -6.84 -11.16 1.67
CA TRP A 96 -7.89 -10.74 2.58
C TRP A 96 -8.95 -9.81 1.97
N GLY A 97 -8.68 -9.29 0.78
CA GLY A 97 -9.55 -8.40 0.03
C GLY A 97 -9.87 -7.14 0.83
N PRO A 98 -11.13 -6.66 0.77
CA PRO A 98 -11.57 -5.52 1.56
C PRO A 98 -11.44 -5.71 3.08
N LEU A 99 -11.42 -6.96 3.57
CA LEU A 99 -11.27 -7.25 5.00
C LEU A 99 -9.86 -6.93 5.51
N PHE A 100 -8.88 -6.73 4.64
CA PHE A 100 -7.53 -6.33 5.05
C PHE A 100 -7.55 -5.04 5.89
N ILE A 101 -8.36 -4.04 5.49
CA ILE A 101 -8.46 -2.76 6.20
C ILE A 101 -8.91 -2.94 7.66
N PRO A 102 -10.07 -3.57 7.96
CA PRO A 102 -10.48 -3.77 9.34
C PRO A 102 -9.54 -4.70 10.13
N MET A 103 -8.89 -5.68 9.49
CA MET A 103 -7.91 -6.51 10.20
C MET A 103 -6.64 -5.74 10.55
N TYR A 104 -6.14 -4.91 9.63
CA TYR A 104 -5.00 -4.04 9.88
C TYR A 104 -5.28 -3.11 11.06
N LEU A 105 -6.44 -2.43 11.04
CA LEU A 105 -6.87 -1.54 12.12
C LEU A 105 -7.09 -2.30 13.44
N GLY A 106 -7.71 -3.49 13.39
CA GLY A 106 -7.90 -4.33 14.56
C GLY A 106 -6.58 -4.76 15.19
N ALA A 107 -5.57 -5.08 14.38
CA ALA A 107 -4.22 -5.40 14.84
C ALA A 107 -3.54 -4.18 15.47
N SER A 108 -3.64 -2.99 14.86
CA SER A 108 -3.14 -1.74 15.45
C SER A 108 -3.79 -1.41 16.79
N VAL A 109 -5.12 -1.58 16.90
CA VAL A 109 -5.86 -1.38 18.16
C VAL A 109 -5.44 -2.39 19.22
N TRP A 110 -5.23 -3.66 18.83
CA TRP A 110 -4.72 -4.68 19.73
C TRP A 110 -3.31 -4.33 20.24
N CYS A 111 -2.40 -3.89 19.37
CA CYS A 111 -1.06 -3.42 19.76
C CYS A 111 -1.15 -2.26 20.75
N TRP A 112 -2.00 -1.27 20.47
CA TRP A 112 -2.23 -0.14 21.36
C TRP A 112 -2.69 -0.57 22.76
N PHE A 113 -3.68 -1.48 22.85
CA PHE A 113 -4.16 -2.00 24.15
C PHE A 113 -3.09 -2.80 24.91
N LYS A 114 -2.07 -3.33 24.22
CA LYS A 114 -0.93 -4.02 24.83
C LYS A 114 0.22 -3.09 25.19
N GLY A 115 0.11 -1.79 24.89
CA GLY A 115 1.18 -0.81 25.10
C GLY A 115 2.31 -0.88 24.06
N TYR A 116 2.06 -1.55 22.93
CA TYR A 116 2.96 -1.59 21.78
C TYR A 116 2.71 -0.42 20.82
N ASP A 117 3.63 -0.19 19.90
CA ASP A 117 3.45 0.78 18.82
C ASP A 117 2.37 0.27 17.85
N PRO A 118 1.26 1.01 17.63
CA PRO A 118 0.16 0.55 16.77
C PRO A 118 0.55 0.34 15.30
N TYR A 119 1.67 0.92 14.87
CA TYR A 119 2.19 0.82 13.51
C TYR A 119 3.39 -0.13 13.44
N LEU A 120 4.47 0.17 14.17
CA LEU A 120 5.73 -0.58 14.05
C LEU A 120 5.60 -2.03 14.52
N ASP A 121 4.75 -2.29 15.51
CA ASP A 121 4.52 -3.64 16.04
C ASP A 121 3.31 -4.33 15.39
N ASN A 122 2.69 -3.73 14.37
CA ASN A 122 1.58 -4.35 13.65
C ASN A 122 2.10 -5.59 12.87
N PRO A 123 1.51 -6.80 13.04
CA PRO A 123 1.95 -8.00 12.33
C PRO A 123 2.00 -7.86 10.81
N PHE A 124 1.12 -7.04 10.22
CA PHE A 124 1.12 -6.79 8.78
C PHE A 124 2.31 -5.92 8.34
N GLU A 125 2.72 -4.95 9.17
CA GLU A 125 3.91 -4.12 8.96
C GLU A 125 5.19 -4.93 9.21
N LEU A 126 5.21 -5.79 10.24
CA LEU A 126 6.33 -6.70 10.50
C LEU A 126 6.61 -7.63 9.31
N GLU A 127 5.56 -8.19 8.70
CA GLU A 127 5.69 -8.97 7.45
C GLU A 127 6.30 -8.12 6.32
N ALA A 128 5.87 -6.87 6.21
CA ALA A 128 6.33 -5.95 5.16
C ALA A 128 7.80 -5.52 5.36
N TYR A 129 8.21 -5.19 6.58
CA TYR A 129 9.59 -4.87 6.91
C TYR A 129 10.53 -6.08 6.79
N ALA A 130 10.07 -7.29 7.13
CA ALA A 130 10.87 -8.50 6.95
C ALA A 130 11.23 -8.72 5.47
N ALA A 131 10.32 -8.42 4.54
CA ALA A 131 10.59 -8.51 3.10
C ALA A 131 11.64 -7.50 2.63
N ASP A 132 11.61 -6.27 3.14
CA ASP A 132 12.62 -5.24 2.86
C ASP A 132 13.99 -5.63 3.41
N GLN A 133 14.06 -6.16 4.64
CA GLN A 133 15.30 -6.62 5.24
C GLN A 133 15.92 -7.78 4.46
N ALA A 134 15.10 -8.77 4.07
CA ALA A 134 15.54 -9.88 3.23
C ALA A 134 16.11 -9.40 1.88
N ARG A 135 15.54 -8.35 1.29
CA ARG A 135 16.09 -7.75 0.07
C ARG A 135 17.44 -7.10 0.29
N ARG A 136 17.66 -6.41 1.42
CA ARG A 136 18.93 -5.71 1.72
C ARG A 136 20.08 -6.67 2.04
N ALA A 137 19.77 -7.90 2.45
CA ALA A 137 20.75 -8.95 2.72
C ALA A 137 21.26 -9.68 1.46
N LEU A 138 20.70 -9.40 0.27
CA LEU A 138 21.05 -9.96 -1.04
C LEU A 138 21.84 -8.97 -1.90
#